data_AF-A0AAV2FJD1-F1
#
_entry.id   AF-A0AAV2FJD1-F1
#
_cell.length_a   1.000
_cell.length_b   1.000
_cell.length_c   1.000
_cell.angle_alpha   90.00
_cell.angle_beta   90.00
_cell.angle_gamma   90.00
#
_symmetry.space_group_name_H-M   'P 1'
#
loop_
_entity.id
_entity.type
_entity.pdbx_description
1 polymer ?
#
loop_
_entity_poly.entity_id
_entity_poly.type
_entity_poly.pdbx_seq_one_letter_code
_entity_poly.pdbx_strand_id
1 'polypeptide(L)'
;MIQLLFTVLFCQMAFILLLVFKTPLRKLVILGLDRLKRGRGPVVVKTVAGTVLLVFSSSVYSMVGIQNRWTEEGAVINPTDQVILANHLLEATLMGGLLFLALMIDRLHHYMRELRIRRKSLEALKKQRDYNVLEDEVTELRAKLKRLEADVEAKNKEVSSSKASAVALKKQSDGFVVEFDRLQGENQTLKNKLQSLDFKLSRSGSKKDS
;
A
#
# COMPACT_ATOMS: atom_id res chain seq x y z
N MET A 1 44.41 11.74 30.17
CA MET A 1 43.02 11.19 30.19
C MET A 1 42.01 12.15 29.62
N ILE A 2 42.01 13.43 30.04
CA ILE A 2 41.06 14.47 29.58
C ILE A 2 40.96 14.59 28.04
N GLN A 3 42.07 14.61 27.30
CA GLN A 3 42.04 14.68 25.83
C GLN A 3 41.27 13.52 25.18
N LEU A 4 41.48 12.29 25.66
CA LEU A 4 40.77 11.11 25.17
C LEU A 4 39.28 11.19 25.50
N LEU A 5 38.92 11.64 26.71
CA LEU A 5 37.53 11.83 27.11
C LEU A 5 36.83 12.85 26.20
N PHE A 6 37.51 13.95 25.84
CA PHE A 6 37.01 14.92 24.87
C PHE A 6 36.83 14.32 23.47
N THR A 7 37.80 13.57 22.96
CA THR A 7 37.67 12.92 21.65
C THR A 7 36.46 11.99 21.60
N VAL A 8 36.28 11.16 22.64
CA VAL A 8 35.12 10.25 22.73
C VAL A 8 33.81 11.05 22.81
N LEU A 9 33.78 12.16 23.55
CA LEU A 9 32.61 13.01 23.67
C LEU A 9 32.25 13.66 22.32
N PHE A 10 33.23 14.17 21.59
CA PHE A 10 33.03 14.68 20.23
C PHE A 10 32.53 13.59 19.28
N CYS A 11 33.08 12.38 19.35
CA CYS A 11 32.57 11.24 18.56
C CYS A 11 31.12 10.90 18.91
N GLN A 12 30.75 10.87 20.19
CA GLN A 12 29.38 10.61 20.63
C GLN A 12 28.42 11.71 20.20
N MET A 13 28.82 12.99 20.30
CA MET A 13 28.03 14.13 19.85
C MET A 13 27.83 14.11 18.33
N ALA A 14 28.87 13.79 17.56
CA ALA A 14 28.76 13.59 16.12
C ALA A 14 27.79 12.44 15.79
N PHE A 15 27.83 11.36 16.57
CA PHE A 15 26.91 10.22 16.40
C PHE A 15 25.45 10.60 16.66
N ILE A 16 25.18 11.42 17.70
CA ILE A 16 23.85 11.95 17.99
C ILE A 16 23.39 12.90 16.86
N LEU A 17 24.26 13.79 16.39
CA LEU A 17 23.96 14.72 15.30
C LEU A 17 23.59 13.95 14.00
N LEU A 18 24.37 12.91 13.66
CA LEU A 18 24.07 12.00 12.55
C LEU A 18 22.71 11.31 12.69
N LEU A 19 22.28 11.00 13.92
CA LEU A 19 20.97 10.42 14.20
C LEU A 19 19.82 11.43 14.13
N VAL A 20 20.07 12.72 14.38
CA VAL A 20 19.05 13.77 14.28
C VAL A 20 18.75 14.10 12.82
N PHE A 21 19.78 14.22 11.98
CA PHE A 21 19.60 14.52 10.56
C PHE A 21 18.87 13.40 9.81
N LYS A 22 17.94 13.76 8.91
CA LYS A 22 17.24 12.82 8.01
C LYS A 22 18.16 12.38 6.87
N THR A 23 19.30 11.76 7.19
CA THR A 23 20.32 11.35 6.21
C THR A 23 20.34 9.84 6.01
N PRO A 24 20.82 9.33 4.85
CA PRO A 24 21.04 7.91 4.62
C PRO A 24 22.03 7.29 5.62
N LEU A 25 22.88 8.11 6.24
CA LEU A 25 23.80 7.71 7.32
C LEU A 25 23.06 7.15 8.54
N ARG A 26 21.81 7.57 8.80
CA ARG A 26 20.96 6.96 9.82
C ARG A 26 20.79 5.46 9.57
N LYS A 27 20.61 5.03 8.31
CA LYS A 27 20.46 3.59 7.99
C LYS A 27 21.76 2.82 8.28
N LEU A 28 22.92 3.41 7.97
CA LEU A 28 24.24 2.82 8.24
C LEU A 28 24.52 2.71 9.73
N VAL A 29 24.25 3.77 10.49
CA VAL A 29 24.38 3.79 11.95
C VAL A 29 23.51 2.71 12.58
N ILE A 30 22.24 2.60 12.16
CA ILE A 30 21.36 1.57 12.70
C ILE A 30 21.83 0.17 12.28
N LEU A 31 22.32 -0.03 11.04
CA LEU A 31 22.86 -1.31 10.59
C LEU A 31 24.12 -1.72 11.39
N GLY A 32 25.02 -0.78 11.67
CA GLY A 32 26.20 -1.00 12.50
C GLY A 32 25.86 -1.37 13.94
N LEU A 33 24.93 -0.61 14.55
CA LEU A 33 24.41 -0.92 15.88
C LEU A 33 23.71 -2.28 15.94
N ASP A 34 22.98 -2.66 14.89
CA ASP A 34 22.32 -3.97 14.80
C ASP A 34 23.35 -5.10 14.80
N ARG A 35 24.43 -4.96 14.01
CA ARG A 35 25.51 -5.95 13.97
C ARG A 35 26.20 -6.10 15.32
N LEU A 36 26.41 -4.99 16.04
CA LEU A 36 27.07 -5.00 17.34
C LEU A 36 26.21 -5.66 18.45
N LYS A 37 24.87 -5.54 18.36
CA LYS A 37 23.95 -6.04 19.40
C LYS A 37 23.24 -7.37 19.09
N ARG A 38 23.38 -7.94 17.88
CA ARG A 38 22.68 -9.19 17.49
C ARG A 38 23.24 -10.48 18.13
N GLY A 39 24.37 -10.42 18.84
CA GLY A 39 24.96 -11.54 19.58
C GLY A 39 24.73 -11.49 21.10
N ARG A 40 25.76 -11.82 21.90
CA ARG A 40 25.80 -11.67 23.38
C ARG A 40 25.67 -10.21 23.88
N GLY A 41 25.38 -9.26 22.99
CA GLY A 41 25.35 -7.82 23.23
C GLY A 41 24.44 -7.36 24.38
N PRO A 42 23.23 -7.91 24.59
CA PRO A 42 22.37 -7.46 25.68
C PRO A 42 22.95 -7.75 27.07
N VAL A 43 23.68 -8.85 27.23
CA VAL A 43 24.31 -9.22 28.50
C VAL A 43 25.56 -8.39 28.72
N VAL A 44 26.39 -8.25 27.68
CA VAL A 44 27.63 -7.45 27.73
C VAL A 44 27.34 -5.98 27.98
N VAL A 45 26.29 -5.41 27.38
CA VAL A 45 25.91 -4.01 27.61
C VAL A 45 25.46 -3.80 29.06
N LYS A 46 24.71 -4.75 29.64
CA LYS A 46 24.30 -4.67 31.05
C LYS A 46 25.49 -4.77 32.01
N THR A 47 26.44 -5.66 31.73
CA THR A 47 27.64 -5.81 32.57
C THR A 47 28.57 -4.60 32.46
N VAL A 48 28.76 -4.07 31.24
CA VAL A 48 29.58 -2.87 31.01
C VAL A 48 28.93 -1.63 31.60
N ALA A 49 27.61 -1.47 31.50
CA ALA A 49 26.91 -0.39 32.17
C ALA A 49 27.10 -0.46 33.69
N GLY A 50 26.99 -1.66 34.28
CA GLY A 50 27.24 -1.88 35.70
C GLY A 50 28.66 -1.53 36.13
N THR A 51 29.68 -1.96 35.38
CA THR A 51 31.08 -1.68 35.73
C THR A 51 31.42 -0.20 35.62
N VAL A 52 30.96 0.50 34.57
CA VAL A 52 31.28 1.91 34.40
C VAL A 52 30.50 2.79 35.41
N LEU A 53 29.28 2.39 35.80
CA LEU A 53 28.53 3.04 36.88
C LEU A 53 29.28 2.91 38.22
N LEU A 54 29.86 1.74 38.49
CA LEU A 54 30.63 1.48 39.71
C LEU A 54 31.94 2.31 39.74
N VAL A 55 32.64 2.41 38.61
CA VAL A 55 33.82 3.29 38.45
C VAL A 55 33.44 4.76 38.63
N PHE A 56 32.28 5.18 38.12
CA PHE A 56 31.77 6.53 38.34
C PHE A 56 31.45 6.81 39.80
N SER A 57 30.77 5.89 40.49
CA SER A 57 30.53 6.00 41.94
C SER A 57 31.82 6.09 42.73
N SER A 58 32.86 5.32 42.36
CA SER A 58 34.18 5.43 42.98
C SER A 58 34.83 6.80 42.76
N SER A 59 34.68 7.37 41.56
CA SER A 59 35.21 8.70 41.23
C SER A 59 34.52 9.81 42.03
N VAL A 60 33.18 9.74 42.14
CA VAL A 60 32.38 10.66 42.97
C VAL A 60 32.76 10.54 44.44
N TYR A 61 32.98 9.32 44.94
CA TYR A 61 33.36 9.09 46.33
C TYR A 61 34.73 9.73 46.67
N SER A 62 35.72 9.59 45.78
CA SER A 62 37.02 10.26 45.93
C SER A 62 36.90 11.79 45.96
N MET A 63 36.03 12.36 45.13
CA MET A 63 35.76 13.81 45.11
C MET A 63 35.12 14.31 46.41
N VAL A 64 34.11 13.60 46.94
CA VAL A 64 33.48 13.91 48.22
C VAL A 64 34.47 13.77 49.37
N GLY A 65 35.37 12.78 49.31
CA GLY A 65 36.43 12.59 50.30
C GLY A 65 37.44 13.74 50.32
N ILE A 66 37.77 14.33 49.17
CA ILE A 66 38.61 15.52 49.07
C ILE A 66 37.84 16.73 49.61
N GLN A 67 36.60 16.95 49.18
CA GLN A 67 35.78 18.08 49.61
C GLN A 67 35.52 18.08 51.13
N ASN A 68 35.26 16.92 51.73
CA ASN A 68 35.03 16.81 53.18
C ASN A 68 36.29 17.15 53.99
N ARG A 69 37.49 16.77 53.50
CA ARG A 69 38.77 17.15 54.11
C ARG A 69 39.00 18.67 54.05
N TRP A 70 38.51 19.35 53.01
CA TRP A 70 38.60 20.81 52.88
C TRP A 70 37.66 21.54 53.86
N THR A 71 36.55 20.92 54.27
CA THR A 71 35.64 21.49 55.27
C THR A 71 36.08 21.26 56.71
N GLU A 72 36.82 20.18 56.99
CA GLU A 72 37.31 19.86 58.34
C GLU A 72 38.62 20.58 58.69
N GLU A 73 39.52 20.78 57.72
CA GLU A 73 40.75 21.55 57.89
C GLU A 73 40.56 22.96 57.31
N GLY A 74 40.05 23.89 58.12
CA GLY A 74 39.86 25.30 57.73
C GLY A 74 41.16 26.07 57.44
N ALA A 75 41.93 25.68 56.42
CA ALA A 75 43.26 26.21 56.14
C ALA A 75 43.46 26.56 54.66
N VAL A 76 43.67 27.86 54.45
CA VAL A 76 44.56 28.50 53.45
C VAL A 76 44.51 27.99 52.01
N ILE A 77 44.02 28.88 51.14
CA ILE A 77 43.92 28.73 49.68
C ILE A 77 45.29 28.45 49.08
N ASN A 78 45.58 27.17 48.81
CA ASN A 78 46.79 26.76 48.11
C ASN A 78 46.48 26.71 46.60
N PRO A 79 47.14 27.53 45.76
CA PRO A 79 46.82 27.64 44.33
C PRO A 79 47.03 26.31 43.57
N THR A 80 47.90 25.44 44.07
CA THR A 80 48.15 24.11 43.51
C THR A 80 46.98 23.15 43.73
N ASP A 81 46.32 23.21 44.90
CA ASP A 81 45.22 22.33 45.24
C ASP A 81 43.92 22.71 44.51
N GLN A 82 43.76 24.00 44.18
CA GLN A 82 42.68 24.47 43.31
C GLN A 82 42.76 23.88 41.90
N VAL A 83 43.97 23.74 41.34
CA VAL A 83 44.18 23.15 40.01
C VAL A 83 43.93 21.64 40.01
N ILE A 84 44.33 20.94 41.08
CA ILE A 84 44.09 19.50 41.23
C ILE A 84 42.59 19.22 41.38
N LEU A 85 41.88 20.02 42.19
CA LEU A 85 40.43 19.90 42.36
C LEU A 85 39.68 20.18 41.04
N ALA A 86 40.06 21.24 40.31
CA ALA A 86 39.45 21.58 39.03
C ALA A 86 39.65 20.48 37.98
N ASN A 87 40.83 19.85 37.95
CA ASN A 87 41.09 18.71 37.05
C ASN A 87 40.26 17.48 37.39
N HIS A 88 40.15 17.10 38.67
CA HIS A 88 39.31 15.97 39.07
C HIS A 88 37.82 16.23 38.87
N LEU A 89 37.37 17.47 39.09
CA LEU A 89 36.00 17.89 38.80
C LEU A 89 35.69 17.80 37.30
N LEU A 90 36.62 18.29 36.46
CA LEU A 90 36.49 18.21 35.00
C LEU A 90 36.48 16.75 34.53
N GLU A 91 37.36 15.91 35.09
CA GLU A 91 37.43 14.49 34.75
C GLU A 91 36.17 13.72 35.18
N ALA A 92 35.65 13.97 36.39
CA ALA A 92 34.43 13.34 36.89
C ALA A 92 33.20 13.75 36.09
N THR A 93 33.06 15.04 35.76
CA THR A 93 31.95 15.54 34.94
C THR A 93 32.02 15.02 33.50
N LEU A 94 33.22 14.90 32.90
CA LEU A 94 33.38 14.26 31.59
C LEU A 94 33.05 12.76 31.64
N MET A 95 33.53 12.02 32.64
CA MET A 95 33.20 10.59 32.77
C MET A 95 31.69 10.37 32.96
N GLY A 96 31.04 11.17 33.80
CA GLY A 96 29.59 11.15 34.00
C GLY A 96 28.81 11.51 32.73
N GLY A 97 29.28 12.52 31.98
CA GLY A 97 28.71 12.91 30.71
C GLY A 97 28.79 11.81 29.65
N LEU A 98 29.96 11.18 29.48
CA LEU A 98 30.15 10.07 28.54
C LEU A 98 29.27 8.86 28.87
N LEU A 99 29.13 8.56 30.16
CA LEU A 99 28.23 7.54 30.67
C LEU A 99 26.78 7.84 30.33
N PHE A 100 26.33 9.07 30.61
CA PHE A 100 24.98 9.52 30.31
C PHE A 100 24.68 9.44 28.81
N LEU A 101 25.60 9.90 27.95
CA LEU A 101 25.47 9.80 26.50
C LEU A 101 25.44 8.34 26.03
N ALA A 102 26.28 7.47 26.58
CA ALA A 102 26.28 6.04 26.25
C ALA A 102 24.94 5.38 26.59
N LEU A 103 24.35 5.70 27.75
CA LEU A 103 23.02 5.23 28.15
C LEU A 103 21.91 5.81 27.26
N MET A 104 22.00 7.10 26.89
CA MET A 104 21.08 7.72 25.93
C MET A 104 21.12 7.00 24.58
N ILE A 105 22.31 6.66 24.06
CA ILE A 105 22.49 5.92 22.81
C ILE A 105 21.89 4.50 22.92
N ASP A 106 22.07 3.84 24.06
CA ASP A 106 21.48 2.52 24.33
C ASP A 106 19.94 2.56 24.25
N ARG A 107 19.33 3.53 24.93
CA ARG A 107 17.87 3.75 24.93
C ARG A 107 17.36 4.15 23.55
N LEU A 108 18.08 5.01 22.83
CA LEU A 108 17.73 5.41 21.47
C LEU A 108 17.74 4.22 20.52
N HIS A 109 18.72 3.33 20.67
CA HIS A 109 18.78 2.10 19.90
C HIS A 109 17.58 1.18 20.15
N HIS A 110 17.18 1.02 21.41
CA HIS A 110 15.98 0.25 21.75
C HIS A 110 14.73 0.82 21.05
N TYR A 111 14.52 2.13 21.14
CA TYR A 111 13.42 2.80 20.44
C TYR A 111 13.50 2.63 18.91
N MET A 112 14.70 2.70 18.31
CA MET A 112 14.87 2.47 16.87
C MET A 112 14.52 1.03 16.47
N ARG A 113 14.80 0.04 17.32
CA ARG A 113 14.43 -1.36 17.07
C ARG A 113 12.92 -1.54 17.08
N GLU A 114 12.22 -0.97 18.06
CA GLU A 114 10.76 -1.03 18.14
C GLU A 114 10.11 -0.33 16.94
N LEU A 115 10.57 0.87 16.58
CA LEU A 115 10.07 1.60 15.42
C LEU A 115 10.27 0.82 14.11
N ARG A 116 11.35 0.07 13.97
CA ARG A 116 11.58 -0.76 12.78
C ARG A 116 10.61 -1.93 12.71
N ILE A 117 10.37 -2.62 13.82
CA ILE A 117 9.42 -3.75 13.87
C ILE A 117 8.03 -3.25 13.51
N ARG A 118 7.60 -2.11 14.09
CA ARG A 118 6.31 -1.48 13.79
C ARG A 118 6.17 -1.08 12.32
N ARG A 119 7.21 -0.53 11.68
CA ARG A 119 7.19 -0.22 10.25
C ARG A 119 7.06 -1.48 9.39
N LYS A 120 7.84 -2.53 9.68
CA LYS A 120 7.75 -3.79 8.94
C LYS A 120 6.38 -4.45 9.07
N SER A 121 5.79 -4.44 10.26
CA SER A 121 4.44 -4.97 10.45
C SER A 121 3.39 -4.12 9.73
N LEU A 122 3.53 -2.79 9.73
CA LEU A 122 2.60 -1.89 9.01
C LEU A 122 2.72 -2.07 7.49
N GLU A 123 3.94 -2.17 6.95
CA GLU A 123 4.15 -2.44 5.51
C GLU A 123 3.59 -3.81 5.10
N ALA A 124 3.75 -4.84 5.94
CA ALA A 124 3.15 -6.15 5.70
C ALA A 124 1.62 -6.11 5.74
N LEU A 125 1.04 -5.43 6.73
CA LEU A 125 -0.41 -5.23 6.85
C LEU A 125 -0.97 -4.42 5.66
N LYS A 126 -0.27 -3.39 5.19
CA LYS A 126 -0.68 -2.61 4.02
C LYS A 126 -0.68 -3.48 2.77
N LYS A 127 0.38 -4.26 2.54
CA LYS A 127 0.44 -5.21 1.41
C LYS A 127 -0.69 -6.25 1.46
N GLN A 128 -0.98 -6.78 2.64
CA GLN A 128 -2.09 -7.72 2.82
C GLN A 128 -3.45 -7.06 2.53
N ARG A 129 -3.66 -5.82 3.01
CA ARG A 129 -4.88 -5.08 2.72
C ARG A 129 -5.04 -4.80 1.23
N ASP A 130 -3.98 -4.35 0.56
CA ASP A 130 -3.99 -4.08 -0.87
C ASP A 130 -4.27 -5.36 -1.67
N TYR A 131 -3.74 -6.51 -1.24
CA TYR A 131 -4.04 -7.82 -1.84
C TYR A 131 -5.51 -8.21 -1.66
N ASN A 132 -6.07 -8.08 -0.46
CA ASN A 132 -7.47 -8.42 -0.18
C ASN A 132 -8.44 -7.54 -0.98
N VAL A 133 -8.17 -6.22 -1.09
CA VAL A 133 -8.99 -5.31 -1.90
C VAL A 133 -8.97 -5.73 -3.37
N LEU A 134 -7.79 -6.09 -3.89
CA LEU A 134 -7.66 -6.57 -5.26
C LEU A 134 -8.38 -7.93 -5.47
N GLU A 135 -8.32 -8.82 -4.48
CA GLU A 135 -9.03 -10.10 -4.50
C GLU A 135 -10.55 -9.90 -4.53
N ASP A 136 -11.09 -9.00 -3.69
CA ASP A 136 -12.50 -8.64 -3.68
C ASP A 136 -12.95 -8.07 -5.04
N GLU A 137 -12.19 -7.14 -5.64
CA GLU A 137 -12.48 -6.60 -6.97
C GLU A 137 -12.47 -7.68 -8.06
N VAL A 138 -11.53 -8.63 -8.01
CA VAL A 138 -11.47 -9.76 -8.95
C VAL A 138 -12.69 -10.65 -8.82
N THR A 139 -13.15 -10.94 -7.59
CA THR A 139 -14.37 -11.75 -7.39
C THR A 139 -15.63 -11.03 -7.88
N GLU A 140 -15.74 -9.72 -7.65
CA GLU A 140 -16.86 -8.90 -8.14
C GLU A 140 -16.88 -8.84 -9.68
N LEU A 141 -15.74 -8.58 -10.31
CA LEU A 141 -15.60 -8.57 -11.76
C LEU A 141 -15.93 -9.94 -12.36
N ARG A 142 -15.50 -11.03 -11.73
CA ARG A 142 -15.82 -12.39 -12.17
C ARG A 142 -17.31 -12.68 -12.08
N ALA A 143 -17.99 -12.17 -11.04
CA ALA A 143 -19.44 -12.30 -10.91
C ALA A 143 -20.17 -11.48 -11.99
N LYS A 144 -19.72 -10.25 -12.28
CA LYS A 144 -20.26 -9.42 -13.37
C LYS A 144 -20.07 -10.07 -14.74
N LEU A 145 -18.89 -10.65 -15.00
CA LEU A 145 -18.60 -11.38 -16.23
C LEU A 145 -19.59 -12.54 -16.44
N LYS A 146 -19.80 -13.38 -15.41
CA LYS A 146 -20.76 -14.49 -15.49
C LYS A 146 -22.19 -14.02 -15.76
N ARG A 147 -22.61 -12.90 -15.15
CA ARG A 147 -23.94 -12.31 -15.41
C ARG A 147 -24.07 -11.82 -16.83
N LEU A 148 -23.04 -11.13 -17.33
CA LEU A 148 -23.03 -10.59 -18.69
C LEU A 148 -23.00 -11.72 -19.74
N GLU A 149 -22.26 -12.79 -19.48
CA GLU A 149 -22.22 -13.99 -20.32
C GLU A 149 -23.60 -14.66 -20.40
N ALA A 150 -24.29 -14.82 -19.27
CA ALA A 150 -25.65 -15.36 -19.23
C ALA A 150 -26.66 -14.46 -19.97
N ASP A 151 -26.54 -13.14 -19.84
CA ASP A 151 -27.40 -12.18 -20.55
C ASP A 151 -27.17 -12.20 -22.07
N VAL A 152 -25.90 -12.29 -22.50
CA VAL A 152 -25.55 -12.46 -23.91
C VAL A 152 -26.12 -13.76 -24.46
N GLU A 153 -26.03 -14.86 -23.71
CA GLU A 153 -26.59 -16.15 -24.14
C GLU A 153 -28.13 -16.09 -24.25
N ALA A 154 -28.80 -15.46 -23.28
CA ALA A 154 -30.25 -15.26 -23.29
C ALA A 154 -30.69 -14.38 -24.47
N LYS A 155 -30.01 -13.26 -24.70
CA LYS A 155 -30.28 -12.36 -25.83
C LYS A 155 -30.01 -13.04 -27.17
N ASN A 156 -29.00 -13.90 -27.26
CA ASN A 156 -28.74 -14.65 -28.48
C ASN A 156 -29.87 -15.66 -28.78
N LYS A 157 -30.40 -16.34 -27.75
CA LYS A 157 -31.58 -17.20 -27.88
C LYS A 157 -32.81 -16.41 -28.34
N GLU A 158 -33.06 -15.25 -27.75
CA GLU A 158 -34.16 -14.34 -28.15
C GLU A 158 -34.01 -13.84 -29.60
N VAL A 159 -32.80 -13.48 -30.01
CA VAL A 159 -32.52 -13.10 -31.40
C VAL A 159 -32.74 -14.28 -32.35
N SER A 160 -32.36 -15.49 -31.95
CA SER A 160 -32.57 -16.69 -32.78
C SER A 160 -34.05 -17.03 -32.97
N SER A 161 -34.86 -16.92 -31.91
CA SER A 161 -36.31 -17.14 -32.00
C SER A 161 -37.01 -16.04 -32.79
N SER A 162 -36.62 -14.78 -32.58
CA SER A 162 -37.12 -13.64 -33.36
C SER A 162 -36.77 -13.77 -34.85
N LYS A 163 -35.56 -14.21 -35.19
CA LYS A 163 -35.15 -14.51 -36.57
C LYS A 163 -36.01 -15.63 -37.18
N ALA A 164 -36.27 -16.71 -36.44
CA ALA A 164 -37.13 -17.80 -36.92
C ALA A 164 -38.55 -17.31 -37.21
N SER A 165 -39.12 -16.48 -36.32
CA SER A 165 -40.42 -15.85 -36.52
C SER A 165 -40.43 -14.89 -37.71
N ALA A 166 -39.38 -14.09 -37.91
CA ALA A 166 -39.26 -13.20 -39.07
C ALA A 166 -39.17 -13.98 -40.39
N VAL A 167 -38.45 -15.11 -40.42
CA VAL A 167 -38.40 -16.00 -41.59
C VAL A 167 -39.76 -16.64 -41.86
N ALA A 168 -40.48 -17.07 -40.82
CA ALA A 168 -41.82 -17.62 -40.97
C ALA A 168 -42.81 -16.59 -41.53
N LEU A 169 -42.80 -15.36 -41.00
CA LEU A 169 -43.62 -14.25 -41.50
C LEU A 169 -43.26 -13.90 -42.94
N LYS A 170 -41.97 -13.86 -43.29
CA LYS A 170 -41.52 -13.63 -44.67
C LYS A 170 -42.04 -14.72 -45.62
N LYS A 171 -41.96 -15.99 -45.21
CA LYS A 171 -42.49 -17.10 -46.01
C LYS A 171 -44.01 -17.00 -46.18
N GLN A 172 -44.72 -16.54 -45.15
CA GLN A 172 -46.16 -16.30 -45.23
C GLN A 172 -46.49 -15.15 -46.17
N SER A 173 -45.75 -14.03 -46.11
CA SER A 173 -45.94 -12.91 -47.03
C SER A 173 -45.65 -13.29 -48.48
N ASP A 174 -44.57 -14.06 -48.72
CA ASP A 174 -44.24 -14.56 -50.06
C ASP A 174 -45.37 -15.47 -50.59
N GLY A 175 -45.97 -16.30 -49.73
CA GLY A 175 -47.16 -17.09 -50.09
C GLY A 175 -48.38 -16.24 -50.45
N PHE A 176 -48.64 -15.17 -49.69
CA PHE A 176 -49.73 -14.23 -50.01
C PHE A 176 -49.51 -13.49 -51.34
N VAL A 177 -48.25 -13.17 -51.70
CA VAL A 177 -47.94 -12.55 -53.00
C VAL A 177 -48.29 -13.50 -54.15
N VAL A 178 -47.93 -14.79 -54.05
CA VAL A 178 -48.27 -15.77 -55.09
C VAL A 178 -49.79 -15.93 -55.24
N GLU A 179 -50.53 -15.96 -54.13
CA GLU A 179 -52.01 -16.03 -54.18
C GLU A 179 -52.62 -14.75 -54.76
N PHE A 180 -52.06 -13.58 -54.44
CA PHE A 180 -52.50 -12.31 -55.02
C PHE A 180 -52.31 -12.30 -56.56
N ASP A 181 -51.14 -12.73 -57.04
CA ASP A 181 -50.86 -12.83 -58.47
C ASP A 181 -51.81 -13.81 -59.17
N ARG A 182 -52.09 -14.97 -58.54
CA ARG A 182 -53.06 -15.95 -59.06
C ARG A 182 -54.46 -15.36 -59.17
N LEU A 183 -54.97 -14.73 -58.11
CA LEU A 183 -56.30 -14.11 -58.08
C LEU A 183 -56.40 -12.94 -59.09
N GLN A 184 -55.31 -12.20 -59.28
CA GLN A 184 -55.26 -11.15 -60.30
C GLN A 184 -55.37 -11.73 -61.71
N GLY A 185 -54.68 -12.83 -62.01
CA GLY A 185 -54.80 -13.56 -63.27
C GLY A 185 -56.20 -14.13 -63.52
N GLU A 186 -56.83 -14.69 -62.49
CA GLU A 186 -58.22 -15.18 -62.56
C GLU A 186 -59.21 -14.04 -62.82
N ASN A 187 -59.05 -12.90 -62.15
CA ASN A 187 -59.85 -11.70 -62.40
C ASN A 187 -59.72 -11.18 -63.84
N GLN A 188 -58.50 -11.13 -64.38
CA GLN A 188 -58.29 -10.76 -65.79
C GLN A 188 -58.98 -11.75 -66.73
N THR A 189 -58.89 -13.04 -66.44
CA THR A 189 -59.55 -14.11 -67.21
C THR A 189 -61.08 -13.96 -67.17
N LEU A 190 -61.65 -13.70 -65.99
CA LEU A 190 -63.08 -13.44 -65.83
C LEU A 190 -63.50 -12.18 -66.61
N LYS A 191 -62.71 -11.11 -66.55
CA LYS A 191 -62.96 -9.87 -67.31
C LYS A 191 -62.97 -10.13 -68.82
N ASN A 192 -62.01 -10.92 -69.32
CA ASN A 192 -61.94 -11.33 -70.72
C ASN A 192 -63.17 -12.18 -71.12
N LYS A 193 -63.60 -13.12 -70.25
CA LYS A 193 -64.84 -13.90 -70.47
C LYS A 193 -66.06 -12.99 -70.54
N LEU A 194 -66.16 -11.99 -69.66
CA LEU A 194 -67.27 -11.04 -69.62
C LEU A 194 -67.33 -10.17 -70.88
N GLN A 195 -66.18 -9.62 -71.32
CA GLN A 195 -66.09 -8.91 -72.60
C GLN A 195 -66.48 -9.80 -73.78
N SER A 196 -66.07 -11.07 -73.77
CA SER A 196 -66.44 -12.00 -74.85
C SER A 196 -67.93 -12.31 -74.88
N LEU A 197 -68.59 -12.38 -73.72
CA LEU A 197 -70.03 -12.57 -73.60
C LEU A 197 -70.78 -11.32 -74.03
N ASP A 198 -70.33 -10.14 -73.62
CA ASP A 198 -70.89 -8.86 -74.01
C ASP A 198 -70.82 -8.68 -75.54
N PHE A 199 -69.66 -8.98 -76.15
CA PHE A 199 -69.50 -9.00 -77.60
C PHE A 199 -70.45 -9.99 -78.29
N LYS A 200 -70.64 -11.19 -77.73
CA LYS A 200 -71.62 -12.17 -78.26
C LYS A 200 -73.07 -11.66 -78.13
N LEU A 201 -73.42 -11.03 -77.02
CA LEU A 201 -74.74 -10.45 -76.77
C LEU A 201 -75.04 -9.29 -77.73
N SER A 202 -74.12 -8.34 -77.90
CA SER A 202 -74.24 -7.27 -78.90
C SER A 202 -74.41 -7.80 -80.32
N ARG A 203 -73.69 -8.88 -80.69
CA ARG A 203 -73.83 -9.52 -82.00
C ARG A 203 -75.16 -10.27 -82.19
N SER A 204 -75.80 -10.69 -81.09
CA SER A 204 -77.13 -11.32 -81.12
C SER A 204 -78.28 -10.30 -81.16
N GLY A 205 -78.10 -9.11 -80.56
CA GLY A 205 -79.06 -8.01 -80.62
C GLY A 205 -79.19 -7.42 -82.03
N SER A 206 -78.09 -7.34 -82.78
CA SER A 206 -78.09 -6.87 -84.18
C SER A 206 -78.82 -7.78 -85.18
N LYS A 207 -79.25 -8.98 -84.79
CA LYS A 207 -79.93 -9.94 -85.68
C LYS A 207 -81.45 -9.99 -85.51
N LYS A 208 -82.03 -9.12 -84.68
CA LYS A 208 -83.48 -9.05 -84.43
C LYS A 208 -84.20 -7.85 -85.05
N ASP A 209 -83.45 -6.91 -85.63
CA ASP A 209 -84.00 -5.78 -86.40
C ASP A 209 -83.62 -5.95 -87.88
N SER A 210 -84.26 -6.90 -88.57
CA SER A 210 -84.44 -6.89 -90.03
C SER A 210 -85.56 -7.82 -90.46
#